data_AF-A0A179C8Q2-F1
#
_entry.id   AF-A0A179C8Q2-F1
#
_cell.length_a   1.000
_cell.length_b   1.000
_cell.length_c   1.000
_cell.angle_alpha   90.00
_cell.angle_beta   90.00
_cell.angle_gamma   90.00
#
_symmetry.space_group_name_H-M   'P 1'
#
loop_
_entity.id
_entity.type
_entity.pdbx_description
1 polymer ?
#
loop_
_entity_poly.entity_id
_entity_poly.type
_entity_poly.pdbx_seq_one_letter_code
_entity_poly.pdbx_strand_id
1 'polypeptide(L)'
;MSRANVAAVFGDIFQLLDRNQSGKSDYGIDNDLIYNHLDKEAQDNLDSEKIKIPENLYIVGTVNTSDQNVFPMDNAFKRRFSWKYVSIETPDDENNPELTIKVGKGNQVTEYLVKWSELLFKLNEFIVNRDKGLGLTEDKQLGPYFIKFNDTNDIKTNDELIKNKLLQYLWDDVQNSMAAFGNANITLFDKSIHSFSELYECYDKQQIFSNEFLGKDYLDLLSQEADNHEE
;
A
#
# COMPACT_ATOMS: atom_id res chain seq x y z
N MET A 1 -2.07 6.78 13.19
CA MET A 1 -2.96 6.58 14.36
C MET A 1 -2.69 5.26 15.09
N SER A 2 -2.57 4.13 14.38
CA SER A 2 -2.44 2.78 14.98
C SER A 2 -1.07 2.42 15.59
N ARG A 3 -0.07 3.32 15.51
CA ARG A 3 1.29 3.08 16.05
C ARG A 3 1.45 3.34 17.55
N ALA A 4 0.41 3.88 18.20
CA ALA A 4 0.36 4.03 19.65
C ALA A 4 -0.78 3.18 20.21
N ASN A 5 -0.70 2.82 21.49
CA ASN A 5 -1.85 2.24 22.18
C ASN A 5 -2.94 3.30 22.32
N VAL A 6 -3.87 3.30 21.36
CA VAL A 6 -4.85 4.38 21.20
C VAL A 6 -5.78 4.48 22.42
N ALA A 7 -6.12 3.36 23.05
CA ALA A 7 -6.91 3.37 24.28
C ALA A 7 -6.18 4.07 25.43
N ALA A 8 -4.88 3.81 25.60
CA ALA A 8 -4.07 4.46 26.62
C ALA A 8 -3.85 5.96 26.33
N VAL A 9 -3.72 6.33 25.06
CA VAL A 9 -3.54 7.74 24.65
C VAL A 9 -4.80 8.55 24.87
N PHE A 10 -5.97 8.04 24.49
CA PHE A 10 -7.22 8.78 24.61
C PHE A 10 -7.80 8.76 26.03
N GLY A 11 -7.58 7.70 26.81
CA GLY A 11 -8.07 7.61 28.19
C GLY A 11 -9.55 7.99 28.28
N ASP A 12 -9.88 8.95 29.16
CA ASP A 12 -11.26 9.42 29.36
C ASP A 12 -11.81 10.18 28.15
N ILE A 13 -10.95 10.87 27.37
CA ILE A 13 -11.34 11.61 26.15
C ILE A 13 -11.98 10.66 25.13
N PHE A 14 -11.70 9.37 25.22
CA PHE A 14 -12.30 8.36 24.36
C PHE A 14 -13.83 8.40 24.36
N GLN A 15 -14.47 8.71 25.49
CA GLN A 15 -15.93 8.82 25.58
C GLN A 15 -16.48 10.07 24.87
N LEU A 16 -15.67 11.12 24.74
CA LEU A 16 -16.05 12.37 24.06
C LEU A 16 -16.12 12.24 22.54
N LEU A 17 -15.60 11.15 21.99
CA LEU A 17 -15.61 10.88 20.55
C LEU A 17 -16.97 10.41 20.04
N ASP A 18 -17.90 10.02 20.93
CA ASP A 18 -19.29 9.81 20.53
C ASP A 18 -19.95 11.17 20.26
N ARG A 19 -20.26 11.45 18.99
CA ARG A 19 -20.75 12.77 18.52
C ARG A 19 -22.24 12.70 18.18
N ASN A 20 -22.97 13.73 18.62
CA ASN A 20 -24.39 13.92 18.34
C ASN A 20 -24.63 14.48 16.93
N GLN A 21 -25.91 14.67 16.54
CA GLN A 21 -26.27 15.19 15.21
C GLN A 21 -25.76 16.61 14.92
N SER A 22 -25.56 17.44 15.95
CA SER A 22 -24.93 18.77 15.82
C SER A 22 -23.40 18.70 15.80
N GLY A 23 -22.81 17.51 15.87
CA GLY A 23 -21.38 17.32 15.91
C GLY A 23 -20.73 17.64 17.26
N LYS A 24 -21.46 17.80 18.38
CA LYS A 24 -20.84 17.94 19.73
C LYS A 24 -20.73 16.57 20.40
N SER A 25 -19.87 16.41 21.41
CA SER A 25 -19.88 15.19 22.23
C SER A 25 -21.27 14.94 22.84
N ASP A 26 -21.79 13.72 22.69
CA ASP A 26 -23.05 13.30 23.33
C ASP A 26 -22.94 13.42 24.86
N TYR A 27 -21.85 12.91 25.40
CA TYR A 27 -21.55 12.89 26.83
C TYR A 27 -20.38 13.83 27.17
N GLY A 28 -20.37 14.30 28.41
CA GLY A 28 -19.21 15.00 28.97
C GLY A 28 -18.51 14.12 29.97
N ILE A 29 -17.21 14.31 30.14
CA ILE A 29 -16.40 13.60 31.14
C ILE A 29 -16.06 14.52 32.31
N ASP A 30 -15.86 13.90 33.47
CA ASP A 30 -15.36 14.54 34.67
C ASP A 30 -13.86 14.20 34.79
N ASN A 31 -13.00 15.15 34.42
CA ASN A 31 -11.55 15.01 34.52
C ASN A 31 -10.94 16.32 35.02
N ASP A 32 -10.69 16.39 36.32
CA ASP A 32 -10.25 17.62 37.00
C ASP A 32 -8.95 18.18 36.41
N LEU A 33 -8.03 17.32 35.98
CA LEU A 33 -6.76 17.77 35.42
C LEU A 33 -6.96 18.53 34.11
N ILE A 34 -7.77 17.98 33.20
CA ILE A 34 -8.06 18.64 31.93
C ILE A 34 -8.97 19.85 32.15
N TYR A 35 -9.99 19.72 33.00
CA TYR A 35 -10.93 20.81 33.29
C TYR A 35 -10.22 22.02 33.87
N ASN A 36 -9.47 21.85 34.95
CA ASN A 36 -8.74 22.95 35.61
C ASN A 36 -7.71 23.59 34.69
N HIS A 37 -7.16 22.86 33.73
CA HIS A 37 -6.28 23.43 32.73
C HIS A 37 -7.06 24.30 31.72
N LEU A 38 -8.15 23.78 31.16
CA LEU A 38 -8.99 24.50 30.20
C LEU A 38 -9.65 25.73 30.82
N ASP A 39 -10.10 25.65 32.07
CA ASP A 39 -10.76 26.76 32.77
C ASP A 39 -9.80 27.91 33.02
N LYS A 40 -8.55 27.60 33.42
CA LYS A 40 -7.48 28.60 33.53
C LYS A 40 -7.19 29.29 32.20
N GLU A 41 -7.11 28.54 31.11
CA GLU A 41 -6.92 29.11 29.77
C GLU A 41 -8.13 29.97 29.33
N ALA A 42 -9.33 29.60 29.79
CA ALA A 42 -10.57 30.35 29.58
C ALA A 42 -10.75 31.52 30.56
N GLN A 43 -9.79 31.79 31.46
CA GLN A 43 -9.85 32.82 32.50
C GLN A 43 -11.02 32.63 33.48
N ASP A 44 -11.19 31.39 33.96
CA ASP A 44 -12.21 30.97 34.94
C ASP A 44 -13.64 31.23 34.44
N ASN A 45 -13.87 31.00 33.14
CA ASN A 45 -15.12 31.33 32.43
C ASN A 45 -15.71 30.13 31.68
N LEU A 46 -15.43 28.89 32.10
CA LEU A 46 -16.14 27.73 31.59
C LEU A 46 -17.49 27.56 32.30
N ASP A 47 -18.56 27.52 31.50
CA ASP A 47 -19.94 27.40 31.99
C ASP A 47 -20.30 26.01 32.57
N SER A 48 -19.41 25.02 32.47
CA SER A 48 -19.72 23.62 32.76
C SER A 48 -18.50 22.90 33.31
N GLU A 49 -18.63 22.29 34.49
CA GLU A 49 -17.61 21.42 35.11
C GLU A 49 -17.28 20.17 34.27
N LYS A 50 -18.14 19.82 33.31
CA LYS A 50 -17.92 18.70 32.39
C LYS A 50 -17.25 19.15 31.10
N ILE A 51 -16.29 18.36 30.65
CA ILE A 51 -15.55 18.61 29.40
C ILE A 51 -16.26 17.95 28.24
N LYS A 52 -16.37 18.66 27.11
CA LYS A 52 -16.94 18.16 25.85
C LYS A 52 -16.12 18.62 24.66
N ILE A 53 -16.10 17.82 23.58
CA ILE A 53 -15.54 18.24 22.30
C ILE A 53 -16.59 19.06 21.54
N PRO A 54 -16.24 20.28 21.09
CA PRO A 54 -17.15 21.15 20.36
C PRO A 54 -17.31 20.72 18.89
N GLU A 55 -18.36 21.22 18.23
CA GLU A 55 -18.70 20.88 16.83
C GLU A 55 -17.65 21.28 15.80
N ASN A 56 -16.82 22.27 16.12
CA ASN A 56 -15.75 22.75 15.24
C ASN A 56 -14.42 22.00 15.38
N LEU A 57 -14.34 20.97 16.24
CA LEU A 57 -13.15 20.13 16.39
C LEU A 57 -13.32 18.80 15.66
N TYR A 58 -12.43 18.55 14.71
CA TYR A 58 -12.34 17.33 13.91
C TYR A 58 -11.05 16.58 14.21
N ILE A 59 -11.15 15.25 14.31
CA ILE A 59 -9.99 14.36 14.47
C ILE A 59 -9.91 13.52 13.21
N VAL A 60 -8.86 13.75 12.42
CA VAL A 60 -8.57 12.98 11.21
C VAL A 60 -7.32 12.16 11.48
N GLY A 61 -7.44 10.83 11.35
CA GLY A 61 -6.33 9.91 11.55
C GLY A 61 -6.13 9.05 10.32
N THR A 62 -4.88 8.84 9.93
CA THR A 62 -4.50 7.83 8.95
C THR A 62 -4.03 6.56 9.66
N VAL A 63 -4.45 5.41 9.14
CA VAL A 63 -4.10 4.09 9.64
C VAL A 63 -3.54 3.32 8.46
N ASN A 64 -2.32 2.80 8.62
CA ASN A 64 -1.84 1.79 7.72
C ASN A 64 -2.44 0.45 8.18
N THR A 65 -3.38 -0.10 7.42
CA THR A 65 -4.05 -1.38 7.72
C THR A 65 -3.13 -2.58 7.51
N SER A 66 -1.98 -2.33 6.89
CA SER A 66 -1.10 -3.30 6.29
C SER A 66 0.19 -3.53 7.08
N ASP A 67 0.51 -2.61 7.98
CA ASP A 67 1.71 -2.67 8.81
C ASP A 67 1.49 -3.63 9.99
N GLN A 68 2.36 -4.64 10.12
CA GLN A 68 2.29 -5.63 11.20
C GLN A 68 2.71 -5.07 12.57
N ASN A 69 3.39 -3.92 12.62
CA ASN A 69 3.91 -3.30 13.85
C ASN A 69 2.93 -2.30 14.48
N VAL A 70 1.62 -2.46 14.23
CA VAL A 70 0.59 -1.55 14.74
C VAL A 70 -0.19 -2.19 15.88
N PHE A 71 -0.64 -1.38 16.83
CA PHE A 71 -1.52 -1.86 17.90
C PHE A 71 -2.91 -2.13 17.32
N PRO A 72 -3.51 -3.30 17.60
CA PRO A 72 -4.86 -3.59 17.15
C PRO A 72 -5.84 -2.63 17.81
N MET A 73 -6.65 -1.95 17.00
CA MET A 73 -7.75 -1.12 17.48
C MET A 73 -8.95 -2.00 17.78
N ASP A 74 -9.50 -1.87 18.98
CA ASP A 74 -10.70 -2.60 19.37
C ASP A 74 -11.95 -2.11 18.61
N ASN A 75 -13.02 -2.91 18.69
CA ASN A 75 -14.28 -2.61 18.01
C ASN A 75 -15.00 -1.38 18.61
N ALA A 76 -14.76 -1.04 19.88
CA ALA A 76 -15.35 0.14 20.50
C ALA A 76 -14.74 1.42 19.91
N PHE A 77 -13.44 1.40 19.62
CA PHE A 77 -12.71 2.50 19.02
C PHE A 77 -13.10 2.67 17.57
N LYS A 78 -13.12 1.58 16.81
CA LYS A 78 -13.49 1.60 15.40
C LYS A 78 -14.87 2.23 15.15
N ARG A 79 -15.86 1.97 16.01
CA ARG A 79 -17.23 2.52 15.87
C ARG A 79 -17.33 4.05 16.03
N ARG A 80 -16.34 4.69 16.66
CA ARG A 80 -16.32 6.15 16.92
C ARG A 80 -15.69 6.98 15.81
N PHE A 81 -15.13 6.30 14.81
CA PHE A 81 -14.56 6.94 13.63
C PHE A 81 -15.37 6.53 12.41
N SER A 82 -15.58 7.50 11.52
CA SER A 82 -16.03 7.21 10.16
C SER A 82 -14.82 6.74 9.36
N TRP A 83 -14.88 5.51 8.86
CA TRP A 83 -13.79 4.92 8.08
C TRP A 83 -14.01 5.20 6.60
N LYS A 84 -12.98 5.72 5.95
CA LYS A 84 -12.90 5.81 4.49
C LYS A 84 -11.69 4.98 4.05
N TYR A 85 -11.95 3.91 3.31
CA TYR A 85 -10.89 3.17 2.64
C TYR A 85 -10.29 4.05 1.55
N VAL A 86 -8.96 4.09 1.47
CA VAL A 86 -8.21 4.80 0.43
C VAL A 86 -7.42 3.75 -0.31
N SER A 87 -7.82 3.47 -1.55
CA SER A 87 -7.13 2.54 -2.43
C SER A 87 -5.81 3.14 -2.90
N ILE A 88 -4.95 2.27 -3.43
CA ILE A 88 -3.73 2.70 -4.10
C ILE A 88 -4.10 3.49 -5.36
N GLU A 89 -3.55 4.69 -5.49
CA GLU A 89 -3.70 5.53 -6.68
C GLU A 89 -2.68 5.15 -7.75
N THR A 90 -3.00 5.46 -9.01
CA THR A 90 -2.06 5.35 -10.11
C THR A 90 -0.89 6.32 -9.93
N PRO A 91 0.34 5.97 -10.35
CA PRO A 91 1.45 6.90 -10.37
C PRO A 91 1.12 8.16 -11.18
N ASP A 92 1.61 9.31 -10.74
CA ASP A 92 1.59 10.54 -11.54
C ASP A 92 2.39 10.36 -12.82
N ASP A 93 2.04 11.11 -13.87
CA ASP A 93 2.76 11.10 -15.14
C ASP A 93 4.27 11.42 -14.97
N GLU A 94 4.63 12.24 -13.96
CA GLU A 94 6.02 12.58 -13.63
C GLU A 94 6.81 11.40 -13.02
N ASN A 95 6.15 10.35 -12.53
CA ASN A 95 6.75 9.16 -11.93
C ASN A 95 6.31 7.88 -12.64
N ASN A 96 6.10 7.94 -13.95
CA ASN A 96 5.58 6.84 -14.76
C ASN A 96 6.47 6.55 -15.98
N PRO A 97 7.75 6.14 -15.78
CA PRO A 97 8.64 5.82 -16.89
C PRO A 97 8.20 4.56 -17.64
N GLU A 98 8.72 4.41 -18.85
CA GLU A 98 8.74 3.12 -19.56
C GLU A 98 9.88 2.26 -19.03
N LEU A 99 9.59 0.97 -18.87
CA LEU A 99 10.46 -0.06 -18.31
C LEU A 99 10.52 -1.24 -19.28
N THR A 100 11.65 -1.93 -19.32
CA THR A 100 11.84 -3.06 -20.24
C THR A 100 11.49 -4.37 -19.56
N ILE A 101 10.44 -5.05 -20.04
CA ILE A 101 10.09 -6.42 -19.64
C ILE A 101 10.54 -7.41 -20.71
N LYS A 102 11.22 -8.47 -20.29
CA LYS A 102 11.72 -9.54 -21.16
C LYS A 102 10.79 -10.75 -21.10
N VAL A 103 10.45 -11.30 -22.26
CA VAL A 103 9.61 -12.50 -22.41
C VAL A 103 10.36 -13.52 -23.26
N GLY A 104 10.36 -14.79 -22.82
CA GLY A 104 11.14 -15.87 -23.45
C GLY A 104 12.53 -16.09 -22.84
N LYS A 105 13.27 -17.07 -23.40
CA LYS A 105 14.59 -17.52 -22.91
C LYS A 105 15.55 -17.81 -24.06
N GLY A 106 16.86 -17.69 -23.78
CA GLY A 106 17.92 -17.99 -24.75
C GLY A 106 17.90 -17.03 -25.95
N ASN A 107 17.90 -17.57 -27.17
CA ASN A 107 17.91 -16.76 -28.40
C ASN A 107 16.51 -16.23 -28.80
N GLN A 108 15.47 -16.51 -28.01
CA GLN A 108 14.08 -16.12 -28.29
C GLN A 108 13.57 -15.20 -27.17
N VAL A 109 14.31 -14.14 -26.87
CA VAL A 109 13.90 -13.11 -25.90
C VAL A 109 13.36 -11.92 -26.66
N THR A 110 12.12 -11.55 -26.35
CA THR A 110 11.49 -10.31 -26.84
C THR A 110 11.45 -9.30 -25.70
N GLU A 111 11.80 -8.06 -25.99
CA GLU A 111 11.72 -6.93 -25.07
C GLU A 111 10.45 -6.14 -25.35
N TYR A 112 9.72 -5.82 -24.28
CA TYR A 112 8.51 -5.00 -24.32
C TYR A 112 8.74 -3.77 -23.44
N LEU A 113 8.40 -2.59 -23.95
CA LEU A 113 8.35 -1.37 -23.15
C LEU A 113 6.99 -1.28 -22.48
N VAL A 114 6.99 -1.08 -21.18
CA VAL A 114 5.77 -1.05 -20.35
C VAL A 114 5.86 0.11 -19.39
N LYS A 115 4.75 0.84 -19.21
CA LYS A 115 4.75 1.91 -18.21
C LYS A 115 4.78 1.35 -16.80
N TRP A 116 5.44 2.06 -15.89
CA TRP A 116 5.47 1.69 -14.47
C TRP A 116 4.07 1.48 -13.89
N SER A 117 3.12 2.34 -14.24
CA SER A 117 1.71 2.26 -13.83
C SER A 117 1.02 0.94 -14.24
N GLU A 118 1.25 0.45 -15.45
CA GLU A 118 0.68 -0.80 -15.97
C GLU A 118 1.28 -2.00 -15.23
N LEU A 119 2.61 -2.04 -15.11
CA LEU A 119 3.30 -3.08 -14.35
C LEU A 119 2.86 -3.09 -12.88
N LEU A 120 2.74 -1.92 -12.26
CA LEU A 120 2.30 -1.76 -10.88
C LEU A 120 0.88 -2.29 -10.69
N PHE A 121 -0.05 -1.93 -11.58
CA PHE A 121 -1.43 -2.41 -11.53
C PHE A 121 -1.48 -3.93 -11.70
N LYS A 122 -0.73 -4.47 -12.67
CA LYS A 122 -0.65 -5.91 -12.93
C LYS A 122 -0.08 -6.67 -11.74
N LEU A 123 0.99 -6.17 -11.12
CA LEU A 123 1.56 -6.73 -9.89
C LEU A 123 0.54 -6.71 -8.76
N ASN A 124 -0.10 -5.58 -8.49
CA ASN A 124 -1.05 -5.43 -7.39
C ASN A 124 -2.30 -6.30 -7.56
N GLU A 125 -2.80 -6.45 -8.78
CA GLU A 125 -3.90 -7.36 -9.11
C GLU A 125 -3.48 -8.81 -8.86
N PHE A 126 -2.31 -9.20 -9.36
CA PHE A 126 -1.80 -10.56 -9.20
C PHE A 126 -1.48 -10.90 -7.73
N ILE A 127 -1.01 -9.95 -6.92
CA ILE A 127 -0.70 -10.15 -5.50
C ILE A 127 -1.96 -10.53 -4.71
N VAL A 128 -3.08 -9.83 -4.90
CA VAL A 128 -4.29 -10.03 -4.08
C VAL A 128 -5.29 -11.04 -4.65
N ASN A 129 -5.22 -11.32 -5.95
CA ASN A 129 -6.17 -12.22 -6.60
C ASN A 129 -6.01 -13.65 -6.08
N ARG A 130 -7.06 -14.20 -5.46
CA ARG A 130 -7.05 -15.54 -4.85
C ARG A 130 -7.20 -16.68 -5.84
N ASP A 131 -7.84 -16.43 -6.97
CA ASP A 131 -8.18 -17.46 -7.95
C ASP A 131 -7.10 -17.56 -9.03
N LYS A 132 -6.62 -16.42 -9.52
CA LYS A 132 -5.68 -16.32 -10.65
C LYS A 132 -4.29 -15.77 -10.26
N GLY A 133 -4.09 -15.43 -8.99
CA GLY A 133 -2.86 -14.83 -8.49
C GLY A 133 -2.35 -15.47 -7.21
N LEU A 134 -1.65 -14.70 -6.40
CA LEU A 134 -0.99 -15.17 -5.19
C LEU A 134 -1.96 -15.32 -4.00
N GLY A 135 -3.06 -14.58 -4.00
CA GLY A 135 -4.05 -14.58 -2.92
C GLY A 135 -3.55 -13.98 -1.61
N LEU A 136 -2.51 -13.14 -1.66
CA LEU A 136 -1.95 -12.45 -0.50
C LEU A 136 -2.85 -11.29 -0.09
N THR A 137 -2.59 -10.76 1.09
CA THR A 137 -3.32 -9.63 1.67
C THR A 137 -2.91 -8.29 1.01
N GLU A 138 -3.82 -7.31 1.04
CA GLU A 138 -3.61 -5.98 0.40
C GLU A 138 -2.39 -5.23 0.94
N ASP A 139 -1.84 -5.62 2.09
CA ASP A 139 -0.61 -5.06 2.65
C ASP A 139 0.63 -5.30 1.82
N LYS A 140 0.59 -6.31 0.96
CA LYS A 140 1.68 -6.64 0.06
C LYS A 140 1.60 -5.89 -1.27
N GLN A 141 0.57 -5.06 -1.47
CA GLN A 141 0.48 -4.22 -2.65
C GLN A 141 1.47 -3.04 -2.59
N LEU A 142 1.93 -2.65 -3.75
CA LEU A 142 2.91 -1.61 -3.99
C LEU A 142 2.20 -0.27 -4.23
N GLY A 143 2.63 0.78 -3.55
CA GLY A 143 2.16 2.14 -3.81
C GLY A 143 2.80 2.77 -5.06
N PRO A 144 2.20 3.83 -5.63
CA PRO A 144 2.71 4.51 -6.82
C PRO A 144 4.14 5.02 -6.70
N TYR A 145 4.52 5.47 -5.49
CA TYR A 145 5.85 5.97 -5.17
C TYR A 145 6.74 4.93 -4.47
N PHE A 146 6.42 3.64 -4.56
CA PHE A 146 7.30 2.58 -4.06
C PHE A 146 8.71 2.72 -4.65
N ILE A 147 8.78 3.09 -5.93
CA ILE A 147 9.98 3.66 -6.54
C ILE A 147 9.69 5.12 -6.89
N LYS A 148 10.63 5.98 -6.54
CA LYS A 148 10.70 7.35 -7.04
C LYS A 148 11.76 7.40 -8.14
N PHE A 149 11.31 7.59 -9.37
CA PHE A 149 12.17 7.75 -10.53
C PHE A 149 12.58 9.22 -10.62
N ASN A 150 13.88 9.48 -10.80
CA ASN A 150 14.40 10.85 -10.86
C ASN A 150 14.37 11.43 -12.27
N ASP A 151 14.55 10.57 -13.29
CA ASP A 151 14.45 10.90 -14.70
C ASP A 151 13.68 9.77 -15.39
N THR A 152 12.50 10.09 -15.92
CA THR A 152 11.64 9.11 -16.56
C THR A 152 12.20 8.59 -17.89
N ASN A 153 13.15 9.31 -18.49
CA ASN A 153 13.76 8.94 -19.77
C ASN A 153 15.06 8.13 -19.60
N ASP A 154 15.62 8.03 -18.40
CA ASP A 154 16.80 7.22 -18.13
C ASP A 154 16.43 5.77 -17.81
N ILE A 155 16.14 5.01 -18.87
CA ILE A 155 15.73 3.60 -18.78
C ILE A 155 16.75 2.77 -17.98
N LYS A 156 18.06 3.03 -18.13
CA LYS A 156 19.09 2.22 -17.46
C LYS A 156 19.07 2.41 -15.95
N THR A 157 19.04 3.67 -15.50
CA THR A 157 18.96 3.98 -14.07
C THR A 157 17.62 3.50 -13.48
N ASN A 158 16.54 3.59 -14.25
CA ASN A 158 15.23 3.10 -13.83
C ASN A 158 15.19 1.57 -13.69
N ASP A 159 15.81 0.84 -14.62
CA ASP A 159 15.98 -0.62 -14.53
C ASP A 159 16.82 -1.01 -13.30
N GLU A 160 17.88 -0.27 -12.97
CA GLU A 160 18.65 -0.51 -11.75
C GLU A 160 17.79 -0.32 -10.49
N LEU A 161 16.88 0.66 -10.47
CA LEU A 161 15.94 0.84 -9.36
C LEU A 161 14.97 -0.34 -9.24
N ILE A 162 14.49 -0.88 -10.36
CA ILE A 162 13.66 -2.09 -10.38
C ILE A 162 14.43 -3.27 -9.78
N LYS A 163 15.65 -3.52 -10.25
CA LYS A 163 16.49 -4.62 -9.75
C LYS A 163 16.77 -4.50 -8.26
N ASN A 164 17.16 -3.32 -7.80
CA ASN A 164 17.64 -3.12 -6.43
C ASN A 164 16.51 -2.96 -5.40
N LYS A 165 15.34 -2.45 -5.81
CA LYS A 165 14.22 -2.19 -4.89
C LYS A 165 13.04 -3.13 -5.11
N LEU A 166 12.52 -3.18 -6.34
CA LEU A 166 11.33 -3.96 -6.63
C LEU A 166 11.57 -5.45 -6.50
N LEU A 167 12.61 -5.98 -7.16
CA LEU A 167 12.87 -7.42 -7.12
C LEU A 167 13.18 -7.90 -5.70
N GLN A 168 13.92 -7.11 -4.93
CA GLN A 168 14.23 -7.43 -3.53
C GLN A 168 12.94 -7.59 -2.72
N TYR A 169 12.03 -6.61 -2.80
CA TYR A 169 10.75 -6.67 -2.09
C TYR A 169 9.86 -7.81 -2.58
N LEU A 170 9.72 -7.97 -3.90
CA LEU A 170 8.92 -9.05 -4.47
C LEU A 170 9.46 -10.43 -4.07
N TRP A 171 10.77 -10.57 -3.88
CA TRP A 171 11.36 -11.81 -3.37
C TRP A 171 11.12 -11.98 -1.86
N ASP A 172 11.51 -10.98 -1.07
CA ASP A 172 11.54 -11.11 0.39
C ASP A 172 10.17 -11.05 1.04
N ASP A 173 9.31 -10.15 0.58
CA ASP A 173 8.01 -9.85 1.20
C ASP A 173 6.84 -10.52 0.50
N VAL A 174 6.90 -10.67 -0.83
CA VAL A 174 5.79 -11.25 -1.61
C VAL A 174 5.99 -12.75 -1.78
N GLN A 175 7.06 -13.18 -2.45
CA GLN A 175 7.32 -14.58 -2.75
C GLN A 175 7.46 -15.44 -1.48
N ASN A 176 8.22 -14.99 -0.47
CA ASN A 176 8.35 -15.75 0.78
C ASN A 176 7.05 -15.84 1.58
N SER A 177 6.17 -14.84 1.48
CA SER A 177 4.84 -14.88 2.13
C SER A 177 3.93 -15.94 1.51
N MET A 178 4.16 -16.33 0.26
CA MET A 178 3.38 -17.36 -0.42
C MET A 178 3.50 -18.73 0.23
N ALA A 179 4.68 -19.09 0.74
CA ALA A 179 4.90 -20.38 1.38
C ALA A 179 4.02 -20.59 2.62
N ALA A 180 3.61 -19.50 3.28
CA ALA A 180 2.78 -19.54 4.48
C ALA A 180 1.28 -19.25 4.21
N PHE A 181 0.96 -18.42 3.22
CA PHE A 181 -0.39 -17.87 3.06
C PHE A 181 -0.91 -17.82 1.62
N GLY A 182 -0.10 -18.19 0.62
CA GLY A 182 -0.44 -18.03 -0.80
C GLY A 182 -0.97 -19.31 -1.46
N ASN A 183 -1.41 -19.18 -2.71
CA ASN A 183 -1.77 -20.32 -3.55
C ASN A 183 -0.52 -21.11 -3.96
N ALA A 184 -0.37 -22.34 -3.42
CA ALA A 184 0.84 -23.15 -3.62
C ALA A 184 1.14 -23.54 -5.08
N ASN A 185 0.17 -23.38 -5.99
CA ASN A 185 0.33 -23.79 -7.39
C ASN A 185 0.71 -22.64 -8.34
N ILE A 186 0.64 -21.39 -7.86
CA ILE A 186 0.93 -20.20 -8.65
C ILE A 186 2.22 -19.59 -8.11
N THR A 187 3.09 -19.08 -8.99
CA THR A 187 4.33 -18.37 -8.60
C THR A 187 4.40 -17.02 -9.30
N LEU A 188 5.03 -16.02 -8.67
CA LEU A 188 5.28 -14.73 -9.33
C LEU A 188 6.45 -14.81 -10.31
N PHE A 189 7.52 -15.48 -9.89
CA PHE A 189 8.72 -15.69 -10.71
C PHE A 189 8.67 -17.02 -11.46
N ASP A 190 9.44 -17.08 -12.54
CA ASP A 190 9.63 -18.31 -13.31
C ASP A 190 10.20 -19.42 -12.42
N LYS A 191 9.65 -20.64 -12.57
CA LYS A 191 9.99 -21.80 -11.73
C LYS A 191 11.46 -22.25 -11.86
N SER A 192 12.18 -21.80 -12.89
CA SER A 192 13.62 -22.04 -13.02
C SER A 192 14.50 -21.13 -12.17
N ILE A 193 13.92 -20.12 -11.49
CA ILE A 193 14.66 -19.21 -10.62
C ILE A 193 14.51 -19.70 -9.18
N HIS A 194 15.63 -20.07 -8.56
CA HIS A 194 15.66 -20.71 -7.24
C HIS A 194 16.22 -19.81 -6.14
N SER A 195 16.89 -18.71 -6.51
CA SER A 195 17.44 -17.75 -5.55
C SER A 195 17.30 -16.31 -6.02
N PHE A 196 17.38 -15.37 -5.08
CA PHE A 196 17.41 -13.95 -5.41
C PHE A 196 18.61 -13.58 -6.28
N SER A 197 19.78 -14.21 -6.05
CA SER A 197 20.97 -13.97 -6.88
C SER A 197 20.72 -14.36 -8.33
N GLU A 198 20.08 -15.50 -8.57
CA GLU A 198 19.69 -15.92 -9.92
C GLU A 198 18.67 -14.95 -10.54
N LEU A 199 17.66 -14.53 -9.76
CA LEU A 199 16.68 -13.54 -10.21
C LEU A 199 17.37 -12.25 -10.69
N TYR A 200 18.29 -11.75 -9.87
CA TYR A 200 19.03 -10.51 -10.13
C TYR A 200 19.91 -10.61 -11.38
N GLU A 201 20.54 -11.76 -11.62
CA GLU A 201 21.35 -12.00 -12.83
C GLU A 201 20.52 -12.24 -14.09
N CYS A 202 19.31 -12.79 -13.94
CA CYS A 202 18.43 -13.12 -15.07
C CYS A 202 17.66 -11.91 -15.60
N TYR A 203 17.39 -10.90 -14.78
CA TYR A 203 16.61 -9.71 -15.14
C TYR A 203 17.06 -9.04 -16.45
N ASP A 204 18.37 -8.95 -16.68
CA ASP A 204 18.92 -8.31 -17.90
C ASP A 204 18.96 -9.25 -19.12
N LYS A 205 18.69 -10.55 -18.95
CA LYS A 205 19.00 -11.57 -19.94
C LYS A 205 17.79 -12.29 -20.49
N GLN A 206 16.76 -12.48 -19.66
CA GLN A 206 15.64 -13.36 -19.99
C GLN A 206 14.41 -13.02 -19.14
N GLN A 207 13.31 -13.71 -19.45
CA GLN A 207 12.09 -13.65 -18.65
C GLN A 207 12.34 -14.10 -17.21
N ILE A 208 11.93 -13.23 -16.28
CA ILE A 208 11.97 -13.51 -14.84
C ILE A 208 10.60 -13.79 -14.22
N PHE A 209 9.53 -13.22 -14.79
CA PHE A 209 8.18 -13.44 -14.30
C PHE A 209 7.61 -14.75 -14.85
N SER A 210 6.73 -15.37 -14.08
CA SER A 210 6.08 -16.62 -14.47
C SER A 210 5.11 -16.42 -15.63
N ASN A 211 4.80 -17.50 -16.34
CA ASN A 211 3.77 -17.47 -17.38
C ASN A 211 2.38 -17.27 -16.77
N GLU A 212 2.18 -17.67 -15.52
CA GLU A 212 0.98 -17.42 -14.75
C GLU A 212 0.78 -15.92 -14.48
N PHE A 213 1.84 -15.18 -14.16
CA PHE A 213 1.81 -13.72 -14.00
C PHE A 213 1.59 -13.01 -15.33
N LEU A 214 2.41 -13.34 -16.34
CA LEU A 214 2.32 -12.69 -17.64
C LEU A 214 0.99 -12.99 -18.32
N GLY A 215 0.46 -14.21 -18.19
CA GLY A 215 -0.82 -14.61 -18.75
C GLY A 215 -0.91 -14.41 -20.27
N LYS A 216 -2.04 -14.79 -20.88
CA LYS A 216 -2.25 -14.54 -22.30
C LYS A 216 -2.70 -13.09 -22.55
N ASP A 217 -3.69 -12.64 -21.80
CA ASP A 217 -4.33 -11.33 -22.02
C ASP A 217 -3.34 -10.16 -21.90
N TYR A 218 -2.39 -10.24 -20.96
CA TYR A 218 -1.41 -9.19 -20.76
C TYR A 218 -0.27 -9.29 -21.79
N LEU A 219 0.15 -10.48 -22.24
CA LEU A 219 1.05 -10.60 -23.39
C LEU A 219 0.44 -10.08 -24.69
N ASP A 220 -0.86 -10.31 -24.91
CA ASP A 220 -1.59 -9.80 -26.07
C ASP A 220 -1.65 -8.27 -26.04
N LEU A 221 -1.82 -7.66 -24.86
CA LEU A 221 -1.78 -6.21 -24.65
C LEU A 221 -0.39 -5.63 -24.93
N LEU A 222 0.66 -6.24 -24.38
CA LEU A 222 2.04 -5.82 -24.62
C LEU A 222 2.42 -5.87 -26.11
N SER A 223 1.91 -6.87 -26.83
CA SER A 223 2.18 -7.01 -28.26
C SER A 223 1.48 -5.93 -29.10
N GLN A 224 0.24 -5.58 -28.76
CA GLN A 224 -0.49 -4.51 -29.44
C GLN A 224 0.15 -3.13 -29.23
N GLU A 225 0.67 -2.87 -28.02
CA GLU A 225 1.37 -1.62 -27.73
C GLU A 225 2.69 -1.53 -28.49
N ALA A 226 3.46 -2.63 -28.56
CA ALA A 226 4.70 -2.68 -29.34
C ALA A 226 4.46 -2.36 -30.82
N ASP A 227 3.42 -2.93 -31.44
CA ASP A 227 3.07 -2.68 -32.84
C ASP A 227 2.70 -1.19 -33.09
N ASN A 228 2.04 -0.53 -32.13
CA ASN A 228 1.67 0.89 -32.23
C ASN A 228 2.85 1.86 -32.10
N HIS A 229 3.98 1.42 -31.52
CA HIS A 229 5.19 2.23 -31.39
C HIS A 229 6.11 2.15 -32.63
N GLU A 230 5.85 1.21 -33.56
CA GLU A 230 6.60 1.05 -34.81
C GLU A 230 5.98 1.78 -36.02
N GLU A 231 4.76 2.35 -35.90
CA GLU A 231 4.11 3.22 -36.91
C GLU A 231 4.40 4.72 -36.71
#